data_AF-A0A2K0WRU4-F1
#
_entry.id   AF-A0A2K0WRU4-F1
#
_cell.length_a   1.000
_cell.length_b   1.000
_cell.length_c   1.000
_cell.angle_alpha   90.00
_cell.angle_beta   90.00
_cell.angle_gamma   90.00
#
_symmetry.space_group_name_H-M   'P 1'
#
loop_
_entity.id
_entity.type
_entity.pdbx_description
1 polymer ?
#
loop_
_entity_poly.entity_id
_entity_poly.type
_entity_poly.pdbx_seq_one_letter_code
_entity_poly.pdbx_strand_id
1 'polypeptide(L)'
;MCSIVTINFYCKRCGTYLGNTVEDRKCAAARLGGRNYHRRGPERRTETYRLKWTDCDDCQYEYSVYCDAIRSGISYPIPNPPFN
;
A
#
# COMPACT_ATOMS: atom_id res chain seq x y z
N MET A 1 -15.40 -11.76 -13.61
CA MET A 1 -14.25 -12.48 -13.02
C MET A 1 -13.95 -11.81 -11.71
N CYS A 2 -14.17 -12.50 -10.58
CA CYS A 2 -13.92 -11.96 -9.25
C CYS A 2 -12.41 -11.93 -9.03
N SER A 3 -11.87 -10.81 -8.57
CA SER A 3 -10.44 -10.71 -8.23
C SER A 3 -10.26 -10.28 -6.79
N ILE A 4 -9.34 -10.96 -6.11
CA ILE A 4 -8.84 -10.56 -4.80
C ILE A 4 -7.54 -9.81 -5.07
N VAL A 5 -7.47 -8.57 -4.64
CA VAL A 5 -6.26 -7.76 -4.76
C VAL A 5 -5.64 -7.65 -3.38
N THR A 6 -4.46 -8.24 -3.19
CA THR A 6 -3.68 -8.06 -1.97
C THR A 6 -2.68 -6.94 -2.20
N ILE A 7 -2.78 -5.88 -1.41
CA ILE A 7 -1.90 -4.73 -1.47
C ILE A 7 -1.00 -4.76 -0.24
N ASN A 8 0.29 -5.02 -0.44
CA ASN A 8 1.27 -4.97 0.64
C ASN A 8 1.89 -3.57 0.72
N PHE A 9 1.98 -3.02 1.92
CA PHE A 9 2.57 -1.71 2.19
C PHE A 9 3.97 -1.88 2.77
N TYR A 10 4.92 -1.17 2.20
CA TYR A 10 6.29 -1.12 2.67
C TYR A 10 6.74 0.33 2.87
N CYS A 11 7.64 0.55 3.82
CA CYS A 11 8.26 1.84 4.02
C CYS A 11 9.20 2.14 2.85
N LYS A 12 9.04 3.29 2.20
CA LYS A 12 9.90 3.71 1.08
C LYS A 12 11.35 3.99 1.50
N ARG A 13 11.59 4.33 2.78
CA ARG A 13 12.92 4.68 3.30
C ARG A 13 13.63 3.50 3.97
N CYS A 14 13.00 2.86 4.96
CA CYS A 14 13.61 1.76 5.69
C CYS A 14 13.24 0.37 5.17
N GLY A 15 12.30 0.26 4.23
CA GLY A 15 11.84 -1.03 3.70
C GLY A 15 10.96 -1.84 4.66
N THR A 16 10.67 -1.35 5.86
CA THR A 16 9.83 -2.03 6.86
C THR A 16 8.44 -2.33 6.31
N TYR A 17 7.94 -3.53 6.55
CA TYR A 17 6.58 -3.91 6.20
C TYR A 17 5.56 -3.21 7.11
N LEU A 18 4.59 -2.53 6.52
CA LEU A 18 3.59 -1.70 7.21
C LEU A 18 2.22 -2.36 7.28
N GLY A 19 2.10 -3.60 6.82
CA GLY A 19 0.85 -4.34 6.74
C GLY A 19 0.35 -4.49 5.31
N ASN A 20 -0.82 -5.09 5.19
CA ASN A 20 -1.48 -5.32 3.92
C ASN A 20 -2.97 -5.02 4.00
N THR A 21 -3.55 -4.64 2.87
CA THR A 21 -5.00 -4.58 2.70
C THR A 21 -5.43 -5.56 1.62
N VAL A 22 -6.56 -6.21 1.86
CA VAL A 22 -7.17 -7.12 0.90
C VAL A 22 -8.42 -6.45 0.35
N GLU A 23 -8.39 -6.07 -0.92
CA GLU A 23 -9.56 -5.57 -1.64
C GLU A 23 -10.26 -6.73 -2.34
N ASP A 24 -11.45 -7.08 -1.88
CA ASP A 24 -12.35 -8.01 -2.57
C ASP A 24 -13.14 -7.24 -3.64
N ARG A 25 -12.65 -7.26 -4.88
CA ARG A 25 -13.34 -6.65 -6.02
C ARG A 25 -14.39 -7.63 -6.53
N LYS A 26 -15.51 -7.73 -5.79
CA LYS A 26 -16.69 -8.49 -6.21
C LYS A 26 -17.22 -7.93 -7.52
N CYS A 27 -17.52 -8.81 -8.48
CA CYS A 27 -17.99 -8.43 -9.81
C CYS A 27 -19.24 -7.52 -9.74
N ALA A 28 -19.09 -6.24 -10.09
CA ALA A 28 -20.24 -5.36 -10.34
C ALA A 28 -21.19 -5.94 -11.42
N ALA A 29 -20.65 -6.73 -12.35
CA ALA A 29 -21.43 -7.42 -13.39
C ALA A 29 -22.34 -8.55 -12.87
N ALA A 30 -22.10 -9.11 -11.67
CA ALA A 30 -22.96 -10.16 -11.11
C ALA A 30 -24.20 -9.60 -10.38
N ARG A 31 -24.17 -8.32 -9.97
CA ARG A 31 -25.28 -7.66 -9.25
C ARG A 31 -26.28 -6.96 -10.16
N LEU A 32 -25.89 -6.64 -11.40
CA LEU A 32 -26.67 -5.77 -12.30
C LEU A 32 -27.63 -6.49 -13.27
N GLY A 33 -27.63 -7.82 -13.34
CA GLY A 33 -28.44 -8.53 -14.33
C GLY A 33 -28.95 -9.84 -13.80
N GLY A 34 -30.09 -9.82 -13.09
CA GLY A 34 -30.85 -10.98 -12.63
C GLY A 34 -31.24 -11.92 -13.78
N ARG A 35 -30.27 -12.67 -14.28
CA ARG A 35 -30.43 -13.70 -15.28
C ARG A 35 -29.66 -14.92 -14.84
N ASN A 36 -30.36 -16.06 -14.89
CA ASN A 36 -29.85 -17.38 -14.57
C ASN A 36 -28.67 -17.71 -15.48
N TYR A 37 -27.44 -17.46 -15.01
CA TYR A 37 -26.25 -17.91 -15.71
C TYR A 37 -25.96 -19.34 -15.26
N HIS A 38 -26.00 -20.27 -16.22
CA HIS A 38 -25.52 -21.65 -16.09
C HIS A 38 -24.28 -21.71 -15.20
N ARG A 39 -24.23 -22.68 -14.28
CA ARG A 39 -23.11 -23.00 -13.38
C ARG A 39 -21.78 -22.79 -14.09
N ARG A 40 -21.22 -21.58 -14.01
CA ARG A 40 -19.88 -21.32 -14.50
C ARG A 40 -18.95 -22.10 -13.58
N GLY A 41 -18.07 -22.90 -14.17
CA GLY A 41 -17.04 -23.65 -13.45
C GLY A 41 -16.27 -22.75 -12.46
N PRO A 42 -15.49 -23.36 -11.55
CA PRO A 42 -14.96 -22.69 -10.36
C PRO A 42 -14.47 -21.30 -10.72
N GLU A 43 -15.07 -20.27 -10.10
CA GLU A 43 -14.71 -18.88 -10.34
C GLU A 43 -13.19 -18.78 -10.16
N ARG A 44 -12.46 -18.63 -11.28
CA ARG A 44 -11.01 -18.39 -11.23
C ARG A 44 -10.82 -17.09 -10.49
N ARG A 45 -10.53 -17.18 -9.19
CA ARG A 45 -10.09 -16.07 -8.36
C ARG A 45 -8.74 -15.64 -8.91
N THR A 46 -8.70 -14.53 -9.60
CA THR A 46 -7.43 -13.92 -9.98
C THR A 46 -6.89 -13.22 -8.75
N GLU A 47 -5.92 -13.84 -8.07
CA GLU A 47 -5.14 -13.18 -7.04
C GLU A 47 -4.16 -12.24 -7.74
N THR A 48 -4.26 -10.95 -7.44
CA THR A 48 -3.34 -9.95 -7.96
C THR A 48 -2.63 -9.29 -6.79
N TYR A 49 -1.30 -9.35 -6.81
CA TYR A 49 -0.44 -8.79 -5.78
C TYR A 49 0.00 -7.39 -6.22
N ARG A 50 -0.19 -6.40 -5.35
CA ARG A 50 0.27 -5.02 -5.57
C ARG A 50 1.18 -4.61 -4.43
N LEU A 51 2.23 -3.88 -4.78
CA LEU A 51 3.13 -3.26 -3.80
C LEU A 51 2.82 -1.77 -3.75
N LYS A 52 2.67 -1.24 -2.54
CA LYS A 52 2.60 0.20 -2.28
C LYS A 52 3.73 0.60 -1.34
N TRP A 53 4.35 1.72 -1.67
CA TRP A 53 5.42 2.33 -0.89
C TRP A 53 4.88 3.60 -0.24
N THR A 54 5.05 3.72 1.07
CA THR A 54 4.64 4.90 1.86
C THR A 54 5.71 5.18 2.92
N ASP A 55 5.72 6.33 3.57
CA ASP A 55 6.57 6.55 4.74
C ASP A 55 5.97 5.88 5.97
N CYS A 56 6.80 5.27 6.82
CA CYS A 56 6.38 4.82 8.15
C CYS A 56 6.50 5.95 9.17
N ASP A 57 5.82 5.82 10.30
CA ASP A 57 5.80 6.82 11.37
C ASP A 57 7.21 7.18 11.85
N ASP A 58 8.10 6.21 12.00
CA ASP A 58 9.50 6.45 12.40
C ASP A 58 10.25 7.29 11.37
N CYS A 59 10.08 7.00 10.08
CA CYS A 59 10.73 7.75 9.01
C CYS A 59 10.13 9.15 8.83
N GLN A 60 8.84 9.34 9.16
CA GLN A 60 8.22 10.66 9.20
C GLN A 60 8.70 11.47 10.41
N TYR A 61 8.88 10.82 11.55
CA TYR A 61 9.42 11.45 12.76
C TYR A 61 10.87 11.88 12.56
N GLU A 62 11.71 11.04 11.97
CA GLU A 62 13.10 11.42 11.65
C GLU A 62 13.13 12.63 10.71
N TYR A 63 12.20 12.70 9.75
CA TYR A 63 12.08 13.86 8.86
C TYR A 63 11.68 15.13 9.61
N SER A 64 10.71 15.06 10.51
CA SER A 64 10.30 16.25 11.27
C SER A 64 11.43 16.77 12.16
N VAL A 65 12.16 15.87 12.82
CA VAL A 65 13.34 16.23 13.63
C VAL A 65 14.42 16.87 12.76
N TYR A 66 14.70 16.32 11.58
CA TYR A 66 15.62 16.92 10.62
C TYR A 66 15.20 18.35 10.22
N CYS A 67 13.93 18.54 9.88
CA CYS A 67 13.40 19.86 9.52
C CYS A 67 13.51 20.86 10.67
N ASP A 68 13.21 20.44 11.90
CA ASP A 68 13.29 21.29 13.09
C ASP A 68 14.74 21.63 13.45
N ALA A 69 15.68 20.70 13.30
CA ALA A 69 17.10 20.94 13.50
C ALA A 69 17.63 22.00 12.51
N ILE A 70 17.29 21.86 11.22
CA ILE A 70 17.66 22.85 10.19
C ILE A 70 17.07 24.22 10.52
N ARG A 71 15.78 24.28 10.88
CA ARG A 71 15.11 25.54 11.24
C ARG A 71 15.77 26.21 12.45
N SER A 72 16.27 25.41 13.38
CA SER A 72 16.93 25.87 14.61
C SER A 72 18.42 26.17 14.42
N GLY A 73 18.99 25.99 13.23
CA GLY A 73 20.42 26.17 12.95
C GLY A 73 21.31 25.10 13.58
N ILE A 74 20.73 23.96 13.99
CA ILE A 74 21.45 22.84 14.59
C ILE A 74 22.00 21.97 13.46
N SER A 75 23.27 21.59 13.56
CA SER A 75 23.85 20.61 12.64
C SER A 75 23.19 19.25 12.84
N TYR A 76 22.59 18.71 11.77
CA TYR A 76 21.97 17.39 11.75
C TYR A 76 22.72 16.48 10.78
N PRO A 77 22.94 15.19 11.11
CA PRO A 77 23.58 14.24 10.20
C PRO A 77 22.85 14.13 8.86
N ILE A 78 23.58 13.97 7.75
CA ILE A 78 22.95 13.78 6.45
C ILE A 78 22.16 12.46 6.46
N PRO A 79 20.83 12.50 6.26
CA PRO A 79 20.00 11.31 6.30
C PRO A 79 20.28 10.41 5.09
N ASN A 80 20.29 9.09 5.32
CA ASN A 80 20.48 8.09 4.28
C ASN A 80 19.41 6.99 4.38
N PRO A 81 18.48 6.85 3.40
CA PRO A 81 18.39 7.64 2.17
C PRO A 81 17.98 9.11 2.44
N PRO A 82 18.40 10.04 1.57
CA PRO A 82 18.09 11.47 1.72
C PRO A 82 16.59 11.73 1.71
N PHE A 83 16.16 12.75 2.44
CA PHE A 83 14.79 13.27 2.40
C PHE A 83 14.61 14.12 1.13
N ASN A 84 14.29 13.46 0.00
CA ASN A 84 13.85 14.12 -1.23
C ASN A 84 12.36 14.44 -1.18
#